data_AF-A0A1M5G0Q5-F1
#
_entry.id   AF-A0A1M5G0Q5-F1
#
_cell.length_a   1.000
_cell.length_b   1.000
_cell.length_c   1.000
_cell.angle_alpha   90.00
_cell.angle_beta   90.00
_cell.angle_gamma   90.00
#
_symmetry.space_group_name_H-M   'P 1'
#
loop_
_entity.id
_entity.type
_entity.pdbx_description
1 polymer ?
#
loop_
_entity_poly.entity_id
_entity_poly.type
_entity_poly.pdbx_seq_one_letter_code
_entity_poly.pdbx_strand_id
1 'polypeptide(L)'
;MKSINFLFITVFLFAFSIQSYANENFVILYKSSNTSKDTLKSNKKRTEKLSYDVAPPIIRATGDQLYCPQSTTKIVTDFTITHDPAETATKGIYIQISSGYSSGSDLLSLSNPATHPNVTTSWDVTAGKLSITNPTGAGVLYSDLVDAVKDVVFSNSSVSASGTRTFSITIGQANYLPSTQHYYLFVSSIGISWTSAKIVAEASTYYGLKGYLATISSADEAKLIGEQASGTGWIGGSDAEIEGVWKWVTGPEAGTVFWNGTASGSTPNFAF
;
A
#
# COMPACT_ATOMS: atom_id res chain seq x y z
N MET A 1 29.26 8.09 36.21
CA MET A 1 28.30 9.21 35.99
C MET A 1 28.09 9.29 34.48
N LYS A 2 27.02 8.78 33.86
CA LYS A 2 25.59 9.19 33.90
C LYS A 2 25.37 10.69 33.62
N SER A 3 24.98 10.99 32.37
CA SER A 3 23.92 11.91 31.91
C SER A 3 23.86 11.76 30.37
N ILE A 4 22.82 11.25 29.69
CA ILE A 4 21.45 11.75 29.50
C ILE A 4 21.37 13.26 29.32
N ASN A 5 20.95 13.66 28.11
CA ASN A 5 20.01 14.76 27.91
C ASN A 5 19.10 14.44 26.72
N PHE A 6 17.80 14.46 27.01
CA PHE A 6 16.64 14.42 26.12
C PHE A 6 16.27 15.84 25.68
N LEU A 7 15.64 15.98 24.51
CA LEU A 7 14.61 16.99 24.21
C LEU A 7 13.97 16.59 22.85
N PHE A 8 12.77 16.00 22.75
CA PHE A 8 11.39 16.50 22.94
C PHE A 8 11.01 17.77 22.18
N ILE A 9 9.89 17.68 21.42
CA ILE A 9 8.80 18.67 21.14
C ILE A 9 8.47 18.68 19.62
N THR A 10 7.25 18.57 19.09
CA THR A 10 5.87 18.73 19.63
C THR A 10 4.88 17.96 18.73
N VAL A 11 3.92 17.28 19.34
CA VAL A 11 2.63 16.96 18.70
C VAL A 11 1.80 18.25 18.71
N PHE A 12 1.38 18.73 17.53
CA PHE A 12 0.30 19.70 17.42
C PHE A 12 -0.93 19.01 16.85
N LEU A 13 -1.83 18.65 17.76
CA LEU A 13 -3.19 18.27 17.46
C LEU A 13 -3.94 19.57 17.12
N PHE A 14 -4.17 19.83 15.85
CA PHE A 14 -5.19 20.80 15.43
C PHE A 14 -6.38 20.03 14.89
N ALA A 15 -7.40 19.88 15.73
CA ALA A 15 -8.74 19.60 15.28
C ALA A 15 -9.24 20.87 14.57
N PHE A 16 -9.41 20.80 13.25
CA PHE A 16 -10.33 21.67 12.54
C PHE A 16 -11.37 20.81 11.84
N SER A 17 -12.56 20.80 12.42
CA SER A 17 -13.78 20.45 11.71
C SER A 17 -13.99 21.49 10.62
N ILE A 18 -13.97 21.06 9.36
CA ILE A 18 -14.61 21.79 8.28
C ILE A 18 -15.36 20.79 7.42
N GLN A 19 -16.68 20.83 7.61
CA GLN A 19 -17.65 20.21 6.72
C GLN A 19 -17.49 20.88 5.34
N SER A 20 -17.25 20.10 4.30
CA SER A 20 -17.56 20.52 2.93
C SER A 20 -18.27 19.38 2.23
N TYR A 21 -19.55 19.62 1.94
CA TYR A 21 -20.33 18.80 1.04
C TYR A 21 -19.94 19.20 -0.39
N ALA A 22 -19.46 18.26 -1.19
CA ALA A 22 -19.45 18.38 -2.64
C ALA A 22 -20.02 17.08 -3.22
N ASN A 23 -21.20 17.21 -3.80
CA ASN A 23 -21.88 16.16 -4.54
C ASN A 23 -21.67 16.51 -6.01
N GLU A 24 -20.86 15.73 -6.74
CA GLU A 24 -20.78 15.85 -8.20
C GLU A 24 -21.11 14.52 -8.86
N ASN A 25 -22.22 14.53 -9.59
CA ASN A 25 -22.66 13.47 -10.46
C ASN A 25 -21.71 13.38 -11.67
N PHE A 26 -21.02 12.27 -11.84
CA PHE A 26 -20.26 12.01 -13.06
C PHE A 26 -21.15 11.32 -14.10
N VAL A 27 -21.51 12.03 -15.17
CA VAL A 27 -22.13 11.46 -16.37
C VAL A 27 -21.01 11.05 -17.33
N ILE A 28 -20.85 9.75 -17.57
CA ILE A 28 -19.92 9.24 -18.57
C ILE A 28 -20.60 9.30 -19.94
N LEU A 29 -20.10 10.15 -20.84
CA LEU A 29 -20.45 10.12 -22.26
C LEU A 29 -19.31 9.43 -23.04
N TYR A 30 -19.56 8.20 -23.50
CA TYR A 30 -18.71 7.56 -24.50
C TYR A 30 -19.07 8.09 -25.89
N LYS A 31 -18.13 8.78 -26.55
CA LYS A 31 -18.24 9.08 -27.98
C LYS A 31 -17.19 8.28 -28.73
N SER A 32 -17.63 7.18 -29.33
CA SER A 32 -16.85 6.45 -30.33
C SER A 32 -16.94 7.18 -31.67
N SER A 33 -15.81 7.48 -32.30
CA SER A 33 -15.77 7.93 -33.68
C SER A 33 -14.75 7.12 -34.47
N ASN A 34 -15.25 6.26 -35.35
CA ASN A 34 -14.52 5.68 -36.47
C ASN A 34 -14.97 6.41 -37.74
N THR A 35 -14.04 6.97 -38.51
CA THR A 35 -14.09 7.06 -39.98
C THR A 35 -12.69 7.34 -40.54
N SER A 36 -12.39 6.73 -41.70
CA SER A 36 -11.04 6.55 -42.24
C SER A 36 -10.66 7.49 -43.40
N LYS A 37 -9.34 7.49 -43.69
CA LYS A 37 -8.58 7.83 -44.93
C LYS A 37 -8.16 9.30 -45.15
N ASP A 38 -6.85 9.59 -45.20
CA ASP A 38 -6.08 9.66 -46.47
C ASP A 38 -4.53 9.76 -46.31
N THR A 39 -3.84 9.15 -47.28
CA THR A 39 -2.44 9.24 -47.80
C THR A 39 -1.15 9.62 -47.01
N LEU A 40 -0.26 8.62 -46.89
CA LEU A 40 1.21 8.53 -47.16
C LEU A 40 2.20 9.66 -46.76
N LYS A 41 3.18 9.36 -45.87
CA LYS A 41 4.62 9.13 -46.22
C LYS A 41 5.56 8.88 -45.01
N SER A 42 6.50 7.95 -45.23
CA SER A 42 7.84 7.76 -44.65
C SER A 42 8.03 7.21 -43.22
N ASN A 43 8.47 5.95 -43.18
CA ASN A 43 9.46 5.37 -42.28
C ASN A 43 9.66 6.00 -40.89
N LYS A 44 8.94 5.47 -39.90
CA LYS A 44 9.48 5.33 -38.55
C LYS A 44 9.00 3.96 -38.05
N LYS A 45 9.91 2.99 -37.91
CA LYS A 45 9.65 1.82 -37.05
C LYS A 45 9.48 2.38 -35.63
N ARG A 46 8.27 2.83 -35.33
CA ARG A 46 7.80 2.96 -33.96
C ARG A 46 7.62 1.52 -33.52
N THR A 47 8.64 0.97 -32.88
CA THR A 47 8.41 -0.13 -31.96
C THR A 47 7.49 0.47 -30.91
N GLU A 48 6.18 0.35 -31.11
CA GLU A 48 5.25 0.50 -30.02
C GLU A 48 5.62 -0.60 -29.06
N LYS A 49 6.42 -0.23 -28.05
CA LYS A 49 6.58 -1.01 -26.85
C LYS A 49 5.16 -1.16 -26.35
N LEU A 50 4.53 -2.30 -26.65
CA LEU A 50 3.28 -2.73 -26.06
C LEU A 50 3.55 -2.77 -24.55
N SER A 51 3.29 -1.64 -23.91
CA SER A 51 3.11 -1.57 -22.48
C SER A 51 1.75 -2.21 -22.28
N TYR A 52 1.73 -3.50 -21.97
CA TYR A 52 0.56 -4.08 -21.34
C TYR A 52 0.47 -3.38 -19.99
N ASP A 53 -0.39 -2.37 -19.92
CA ASP A 53 -0.79 -1.78 -18.65
C ASP A 53 -1.58 -2.87 -17.93
N VAL A 54 -0.89 -3.61 -17.07
CA VAL A 54 -1.48 -4.69 -16.28
C VAL A 54 -2.45 -4.04 -15.32
N ALA A 55 -3.73 -4.41 -15.41
CA ALA A 55 -4.72 -3.83 -14.53
C ALA A 55 -4.43 -4.22 -13.06
N PRO A 56 -4.41 -3.25 -12.13
CA PRO A 56 -4.20 -3.53 -10.73
C PRO A 56 -5.33 -4.41 -10.17
N PRO A 57 -5.03 -5.32 -9.23
CA PRO A 57 -6.07 -6.14 -8.63
C PRO A 57 -7.01 -5.26 -7.78
N ILE A 58 -8.32 -5.49 -7.93
CA ILE A 58 -9.37 -4.81 -7.16
C ILE A 58 -9.99 -5.80 -6.20
N ILE A 59 -9.94 -5.48 -4.91
CA ILE A 59 -10.59 -6.25 -3.85
C ILE A 59 -11.97 -5.72 -3.56
N ARG A 60 -12.93 -6.61 -3.31
CA ARG A 60 -14.23 -6.26 -2.76
C ARG A 60 -14.57 -7.24 -1.65
N ALA A 61 -14.81 -6.70 -0.46
CA ALA A 61 -15.23 -7.44 0.72
C ALA A 61 -16.58 -6.88 1.18
N THR A 62 -17.50 -7.75 1.61
CA THR A 62 -18.78 -7.36 2.19
C THR A 62 -19.13 -8.27 3.35
N GLY A 63 -20.09 -7.84 4.18
CA GLY A 63 -20.64 -8.68 5.26
C GLY A 63 -20.37 -8.15 6.64
N ASP A 64 -20.85 -6.94 6.94
CA ASP A 64 -20.92 -6.45 8.31
C ASP A 64 -21.79 -7.38 9.14
N GLN A 65 -21.26 -7.84 10.26
CA GLN A 65 -21.88 -8.90 11.06
C GLN A 65 -21.84 -8.55 12.54
N LEU A 66 -22.87 -8.98 13.26
CA LEU A 66 -22.87 -8.96 14.71
C LEU A 66 -21.93 -10.04 15.24
N TYR A 67 -21.19 -9.71 16.29
CA TYR A 67 -20.28 -10.63 16.96
C TYR A 67 -20.80 -10.98 18.36
N CYS A 68 -20.83 -12.27 18.68
CA CYS A 68 -21.10 -12.75 20.02
C CYS A 68 -19.77 -13.05 20.74
N PRO A 69 -19.51 -12.51 21.95
CA PRO A 69 -18.31 -12.83 22.71
C PRO A 69 -18.09 -14.34 22.88
N GLN A 70 -16.83 -14.76 22.90
CA GLN A 70 -16.41 -16.18 22.97
C GLN A 70 -16.86 -17.08 21.81
N SER A 71 -17.33 -16.50 20.71
CA SER A 71 -17.59 -17.24 19.47
C SER A 71 -16.55 -16.92 18.41
N THR A 72 -16.61 -17.64 17.29
CA THR A 72 -15.88 -17.30 16.07
C THR A 72 -16.87 -16.82 15.03
N THR A 73 -16.54 -15.77 14.29
CA THR A 73 -17.33 -15.32 13.14
C THR A 73 -16.44 -15.09 11.93
N LYS A 74 -16.95 -15.36 10.71
CA LYS A 74 -16.23 -15.05 9.49
C LYS A 74 -16.09 -13.54 9.33
N ILE A 75 -14.92 -13.06 8.91
CA ILE A 75 -14.70 -11.62 8.74
C ILE A 75 -15.42 -11.02 7.52
N VAL A 76 -15.86 -11.88 6.59
CA VAL A 76 -16.57 -11.52 5.36
C VAL A 76 -17.69 -12.52 5.10
N THR A 77 -18.79 -12.05 4.50
CA THR A 77 -19.80 -12.95 3.90
C THR A 77 -19.50 -13.21 2.43
N ASP A 78 -18.90 -12.25 1.75
CA ASP A 78 -18.38 -12.43 0.40
C ASP A 78 -17.10 -11.62 0.19
N PHE A 79 -16.23 -12.17 -0.64
CA PHE A 79 -14.93 -11.61 -0.98
C PHE A 79 -14.56 -11.97 -2.41
N THR A 80 -14.13 -10.99 -3.17
CA THR A 80 -13.71 -11.16 -4.57
C THR A 80 -12.46 -10.36 -4.87
N ILE A 81 -11.65 -10.91 -5.78
CA ILE A 81 -10.48 -10.24 -6.34
C ILE A 81 -10.65 -10.24 -7.86
N THR A 82 -10.84 -9.06 -8.45
CA THR A 82 -10.73 -8.88 -9.89
C THR A 82 -9.28 -8.59 -10.22
N HIS A 83 -8.69 -9.33 -11.14
CA HIS A 83 -7.28 -9.18 -11.51
C HIS A 83 -7.10 -9.28 -13.03
N ASP A 84 -5.94 -8.82 -13.51
CA ASP A 84 -5.55 -8.99 -14.91
C ASP A 84 -5.39 -10.49 -15.24
N PRO A 85 -5.89 -10.99 -16.38
CA PRO A 85 -5.70 -12.37 -16.80
C PRO A 85 -4.23 -12.80 -16.97
N ALA A 86 -3.32 -11.86 -17.19
CA ALA A 86 -1.88 -12.13 -17.30
C ALA A 86 -1.19 -12.27 -15.93
N GLU A 87 -1.80 -11.78 -14.86
CA GLU A 87 -1.27 -11.82 -13.49
C GLU A 87 -2.27 -12.52 -12.59
N THR A 88 -2.14 -13.83 -12.43
CA THR A 88 -3.09 -14.66 -11.68
C THR A 88 -2.67 -14.92 -10.23
N ALA A 89 -1.53 -14.37 -9.80
CA ALA A 89 -0.95 -14.62 -8.50
C ALA A 89 -0.38 -13.35 -7.87
N THR A 90 -0.25 -13.36 -6.55
CA THR A 90 0.40 -12.29 -5.78
C THR A 90 1.22 -12.88 -4.64
N LYS A 91 2.02 -12.07 -3.93
CA LYS A 91 2.84 -12.58 -2.80
C LYS A 91 2.02 -13.04 -1.60
N GLY A 92 0.81 -12.50 -1.42
CA GLY A 92 -0.10 -12.89 -0.36
C GLY A 92 -1.19 -11.84 -0.15
N ILE A 93 -2.03 -12.08 0.84
CA ILE A 93 -3.00 -11.13 1.35
C ILE A 93 -2.76 -10.87 2.83
N TYR A 94 -3.03 -9.66 3.26
CA TYR A 94 -2.81 -9.22 4.63
C TYR A 94 -4.09 -8.62 5.17
N ILE A 95 -4.49 -9.07 6.36
CA ILE A 95 -5.73 -8.64 7.01
C ILE A 95 -5.37 -8.07 8.36
N GLN A 96 -5.67 -6.80 8.59
CA GLN A 96 -5.38 -6.11 9.84
C GLN A 96 -6.67 -5.63 10.49
N ILE A 97 -6.74 -5.74 11.82
CA ILE A 97 -7.78 -5.06 12.61
C ILE A 97 -7.39 -3.58 12.69
N SER A 98 -7.87 -2.79 11.74
CA SER A 98 -7.48 -1.38 11.55
C SER A 98 -8.11 -0.43 12.57
N SER A 99 -9.22 -0.84 13.19
CA SER A 99 -9.87 -0.07 14.26
C SER A 99 -10.49 -1.01 15.29
N GLY A 100 -10.44 -0.60 16.56
CA GLY A 100 -11.01 -1.36 17.67
C GLY A 100 -10.21 -2.61 18.09
N TYR A 101 -8.95 -2.72 17.64
CA TYR A 101 -8.07 -3.82 17.99
C TYR A 101 -7.74 -3.82 19.49
N SER A 102 -7.96 -4.97 20.13
CA SER A 102 -7.60 -5.24 21.52
C SER A 102 -6.45 -6.25 21.58
N SER A 103 -5.23 -5.73 21.71
CA SER A 103 -4.02 -6.56 21.74
C SER A 103 -4.10 -7.65 22.82
N GLY A 104 -3.75 -8.88 22.43
CA GLY A 104 -3.77 -10.06 23.29
C GLY A 104 -5.15 -10.68 23.51
N SER A 105 -6.24 -10.02 23.12
CA SER A 105 -7.61 -10.56 23.22
C SER A 105 -8.20 -10.90 21.86
N ASP A 106 -7.95 -10.06 20.85
CA ASP A 106 -8.41 -10.26 19.48
C ASP A 106 -7.47 -11.21 18.70
N LEU A 107 -8.06 -12.09 17.89
CA LEU A 107 -7.33 -13.00 17.02
C LEU A 107 -8.06 -13.17 15.69
N LEU A 108 -7.31 -13.02 14.59
CA LEU A 108 -7.70 -13.51 13.27
C LEU A 108 -6.99 -14.84 12.99
N SER A 109 -7.72 -15.82 12.47
CA SER A 109 -7.16 -17.11 12.09
C SER A 109 -7.87 -17.68 10.86
N LEU A 110 -7.17 -18.50 10.09
CA LEU A 110 -7.77 -19.26 9.00
C LEU A 110 -8.47 -20.50 9.58
N SER A 111 -9.79 -20.58 9.39
CA SER A 111 -10.51 -21.82 9.70
C SER A 111 -10.18 -22.89 8.65
N ASN A 112 -10.18 -24.16 9.06
CA ASN A 112 -9.94 -25.31 8.18
C ASN A 112 -8.65 -25.23 7.34
N PRO A 113 -7.45 -24.99 7.92
CA PRO A 113 -6.21 -24.83 7.15
C PRO A 113 -5.90 -26.03 6.23
N ALA A 114 -6.39 -27.24 6.55
CA ALA A 114 -6.23 -28.43 5.72
C ALA A 114 -6.94 -28.35 4.35
N THR A 115 -7.98 -27.53 4.20
CA THR A 115 -8.66 -27.30 2.91
C THR A 115 -7.97 -26.24 2.06
N HIS A 116 -6.94 -25.59 2.59
CA HIS A 116 -6.22 -24.48 1.97
C HIS A 116 -4.70 -24.79 1.84
N PRO A 117 -4.30 -25.88 1.14
CA PRO A 117 -2.92 -26.38 1.17
C PRO A 117 -1.88 -25.44 0.52
N ASN A 118 -2.33 -24.52 -0.34
CA ASN A 118 -1.46 -23.59 -1.07
C ASN A 118 -1.14 -22.31 -0.28
N VAL A 119 -1.70 -22.15 0.92
CA VAL A 119 -1.47 -21.00 1.79
C VAL A 119 -1.01 -21.43 3.18
N THR A 120 -0.30 -20.54 3.84
CA THR A 120 0.03 -20.59 5.26
C THR A 120 -0.29 -19.23 5.87
N THR A 121 -0.53 -19.21 7.19
CA THR A 121 -0.87 -17.98 7.90
C THR A 121 0.10 -17.65 9.03
N SER A 122 0.38 -16.37 9.23
CA SER A 122 1.16 -15.86 10.36
C SER A 122 0.43 -14.69 11.02
N TRP A 123 0.22 -14.76 12.34
CA TRP A 123 -0.43 -13.72 13.12
C TRP A 123 0.60 -12.84 13.84
N ASP A 124 0.56 -11.54 13.59
CA ASP A 124 1.32 -10.53 14.31
C ASP A 124 0.43 -9.90 15.39
N VAL A 125 0.70 -10.27 16.65
CA VAL A 125 -0.03 -9.78 17.83
C VAL A 125 0.17 -8.30 18.11
N THR A 126 1.28 -7.71 17.67
CA THR A 126 1.58 -6.29 17.92
C THR A 126 0.86 -5.43 16.90
N ALA A 127 0.87 -5.83 15.62
CA ALA A 127 0.17 -5.12 14.55
C ALA A 127 -1.33 -5.46 14.45
N GLY A 128 -1.78 -6.55 15.07
CA GLY A 128 -3.14 -7.07 14.89
C GLY A 128 -3.39 -7.54 13.45
N LYS A 129 -2.38 -8.19 12.85
CA LYS A 129 -2.30 -8.46 11.42
C LYS A 129 -2.11 -9.94 11.12
N LEU A 130 -3.02 -10.52 10.35
CA LEU A 130 -2.90 -11.85 9.77
C LEU A 130 -2.28 -11.74 8.37
N SER A 131 -1.18 -12.45 8.15
CA SER A 131 -0.58 -12.61 6.83
C SER A 131 -0.95 -13.98 6.27
N ILE A 132 -1.43 -14.04 5.03
CA ILE A 132 -1.74 -15.29 4.32
C ILE A 132 -0.86 -15.32 3.08
N THR A 133 0.09 -16.25 3.03
CA THR A 133 1.16 -16.31 2.02
C THR A 133 1.38 -17.74 1.53
N ASN A 134 2.18 -17.92 0.48
CA ASN A 134 2.55 -19.26 0.06
C ASN A 134 3.55 -19.89 1.08
N PRO A 135 3.40 -21.17 1.47
CA PRO A 135 4.35 -21.86 2.35
C PRO A 135 5.81 -21.83 1.87
N THR A 136 6.02 -21.74 0.55
CA THR A 136 7.34 -21.76 -0.10
C THR A 136 7.88 -20.37 -0.45
N GLY A 137 7.14 -19.29 -0.18
CA GLY A 137 7.51 -17.92 -0.55
C GLY A 137 7.26 -17.54 -2.03
N ALA A 138 6.72 -18.48 -2.81
CA ALA A 138 6.22 -18.24 -4.17
C ALA A 138 4.96 -17.34 -4.18
N GLY A 139 4.46 -16.99 -5.37
CA GLY A 139 3.15 -16.36 -5.51
C GLY A 139 2.03 -17.34 -5.14
N VAL A 140 0.93 -16.81 -4.58
CA VAL A 140 -0.33 -17.51 -4.33
C VAL A 140 -1.33 -17.10 -5.39
N LEU A 141 -2.07 -18.06 -5.93
CA LEU A 141 -3.16 -17.78 -6.87
C LEU A 141 -4.26 -16.96 -6.20
N TYR A 142 -4.86 -16.03 -6.94
CA TYR A 142 -5.97 -15.24 -6.42
C TYR A 142 -7.18 -16.09 -6.03
N SER A 143 -7.45 -17.18 -6.74
CA SER A 143 -8.51 -18.13 -6.37
C SER A 143 -8.29 -18.72 -4.98
N ASP A 144 -7.08 -19.17 -4.69
CA ASP A 144 -6.73 -19.77 -3.40
C ASP A 144 -6.83 -18.73 -2.27
N LEU A 145 -6.45 -17.47 -2.56
CA LEU A 145 -6.61 -16.37 -1.61
C LEU A 145 -8.09 -16.02 -1.38
N VAL A 146 -8.92 -16.03 -2.42
CA VAL A 146 -10.37 -15.78 -2.28
C VAL A 146 -11.00 -16.81 -1.36
N ASP A 147 -10.70 -18.09 -1.57
CA ASP A 147 -11.25 -19.18 -0.76
C ASP A 147 -10.72 -19.11 0.68
N ALA A 148 -9.42 -18.84 0.86
CA ALA A 148 -8.83 -18.70 2.20
C ALA A 148 -9.44 -17.53 2.97
N VAL A 149 -9.59 -16.34 2.37
CA VAL A 149 -10.15 -15.15 3.03
C VAL A 149 -11.59 -15.37 3.45
N LYS A 150 -12.38 -16.08 2.64
CA LYS A 150 -13.76 -16.47 2.99
C LYS A 150 -13.85 -17.39 4.20
N ASP A 151 -12.75 -18.03 4.59
CA ASP A 151 -12.65 -18.90 5.76
C ASP A 151 -11.85 -18.27 6.91
N VAL A 152 -11.40 -17.02 6.78
CA VAL A 152 -10.81 -16.29 7.92
C VAL A 152 -11.90 -15.95 8.93
N VAL A 153 -11.61 -16.28 10.19
CA VAL A 153 -12.49 -16.01 11.32
C VAL A 153 -11.83 -15.05 12.31
N PHE A 154 -12.66 -14.18 12.86
CA PHE A 154 -12.36 -13.35 14.01
C PHE A 154 -12.86 -14.03 15.28
N SER A 155 -12.07 -13.91 16.35
CA SER A 155 -12.43 -14.30 17.70
C SER A 155 -11.84 -13.32 18.71
N ASN A 156 -12.51 -13.21 19.85
CA ASN A 156 -12.04 -12.46 21.01
C ASN A 156 -12.25 -13.30 22.28
N SER A 157 -11.19 -13.42 23.08
CA SER A 157 -11.15 -14.25 24.29
C SER A 157 -11.90 -13.67 25.50
N SER A 158 -12.25 -12.37 25.47
CA SER A 158 -12.97 -11.68 26.54
C SER A 158 -14.47 -11.94 26.51
N VAL A 159 -15.03 -12.31 27.67
CA VAL A 159 -16.49 -12.45 27.90
C VAL A 159 -17.26 -11.12 27.75
N SER A 160 -16.57 -9.99 27.92
CA SER A 160 -17.15 -8.65 27.87
C SER A 160 -16.75 -7.88 26.62
N ALA A 161 -16.31 -8.59 25.56
CA ALA A 161 -15.95 -7.98 24.29
C ALA A 161 -17.12 -7.12 23.75
N SER A 162 -16.84 -5.84 23.53
CA SER A 162 -17.81 -4.84 23.06
C SER A 162 -17.14 -3.85 22.12
N GLY A 163 -17.92 -3.10 21.34
CA GLY A 163 -17.44 -2.15 20.32
C GLY A 163 -17.33 -2.74 18.91
N THR A 164 -16.93 -1.91 17.96
CA THR A 164 -16.83 -2.26 16.53
C THR A 164 -15.38 -2.54 16.15
N ARG A 165 -15.16 -3.62 15.38
CA ARG A 165 -13.85 -3.95 14.79
C ARG A 165 -13.94 -3.68 13.31
N THR A 166 -12.98 -2.94 12.78
CA THR A 166 -12.87 -2.70 11.34
C THR A 166 -11.67 -3.46 10.83
N PHE A 167 -11.83 -4.14 9.70
CA PHE A 167 -10.76 -4.89 9.06
C PHE A 167 -10.30 -4.14 7.81
N SER A 168 -8.98 -4.03 7.66
CA SER A 168 -8.33 -3.63 6.41
C SER A 168 -7.77 -4.87 5.75
N ILE A 169 -8.10 -5.09 4.48
CA ILE A 169 -7.60 -6.20 3.67
C ILE A 169 -6.72 -5.58 2.58
N THR A 170 -5.48 -6.03 2.44
CA THR A 170 -4.55 -5.55 1.41
C THR A 170 -3.94 -6.71 0.64
N ILE A 171 -3.77 -6.54 -0.67
CA ILE A 171 -3.20 -7.54 -1.58
C ILE A 171 -1.77 -7.17 -1.93
N GLY A 172 -0.91 -8.20 -1.95
CA GLY A 172 0.50 -8.05 -2.28
C GLY A 172 1.24 -7.26 -1.21
N GLN A 173 2.53 -7.06 -1.42
CA GLN A 173 3.38 -6.45 -0.40
C GLN A 173 3.27 -4.92 -0.38
N ALA A 174 2.88 -4.31 -1.50
CA ALA A 174 2.86 -2.87 -1.66
C ALA A 174 1.46 -2.29 -1.36
N ASN A 175 1.42 -1.14 -0.69
CA ASN A 175 0.20 -0.38 -0.45
C ASN A 175 -0.11 0.46 -1.69
N TYR A 176 -1.34 0.35 -2.20
CA TYR A 176 -1.80 1.18 -3.31
C TYR A 176 -2.41 2.47 -2.79
N LEU A 177 -1.97 3.62 -3.31
CA LEU A 177 -2.55 4.92 -3.01
C LEU A 177 -3.42 5.37 -4.20
N PRO A 178 -4.76 5.37 -4.09
CA PRO A 178 -5.63 5.71 -5.21
C PRO A 178 -5.49 7.15 -5.72
N SER A 179 -5.10 8.10 -4.86
CA SER A 179 -4.97 9.52 -5.22
C SER A 179 -3.81 9.78 -6.17
N THR A 180 -2.70 9.04 -6.05
CA THR A 180 -1.56 9.12 -6.96
C THR A 180 -1.48 7.95 -7.93
N GLN A 181 -2.32 6.92 -7.76
CA GLN A 181 -2.29 5.65 -8.50
C GLN A 181 -0.94 4.93 -8.41
N HIS A 182 -0.18 5.18 -7.34
CA HIS A 182 1.13 4.58 -7.10
C HIS A 182 1.08 3.47 -6.06
N TYR A 183 2.09 2.60 -6.10
CA TYR A 183 2.31 1.53 -5.14
C TYR A 183 3.53 1.83 -4.27
N TYR A 184 3.39 1.65 -2.96
CA TYR A 184 4.44 1.93 -1.98
C TYR A 184 4.76 0.67 -1.18
N LEU A 185 6.01 0.24 -1.24
CA LEU A 185 6.52 -0.91 -0.51
C LEU A 185 7.64 -0.46 0.41
N PHE A 186 7.49 -0.68 1.72
CA PHE A 186 8.61 -0.56 2.64
C PHE A 186 9.45 -1.85 2.58
N VAL A 187 10.73 -1.71 2.26
CA VAL A 187 11.69 -2.83 2.21
C VAL A 187 12.69 -2.67 3.35
N SER A 188 12.60 -3.54 4.35
CA SER A 188 13.55 -3.54 5.46
C SER A 188 14.92 -4.09 5.01
N SER A 189 15.94 -3.25 5.05
CA SER A 189 17.33 -3.62 4.75
C SER A 189 18.29 -2.79 5.61
N ILE A 190 18.69 -3.32 6.75
CA ILE A 190 19.55 -2.62 7.71
C ILE A 190 20.93 -2.37 7.08
N GLY A 191 21.41 -1.12 7.17
CA GLY A 191 22.75 -0.73 6.71
C GLY A 191 22.91 -0.53 5.20
N ILE A 192 21.83 -0.60 4.42
CA ILE A 192 21.89 -0.31 2.98
C ILE A 192 22.21 1.18 2.75
N SER A 193 23.14 1.48 1.83
CA SER A 193 23.40 2.87 1.42
C SER A 193 22.30 3.38 0.50
N TRP A 194 22.09 4.70 0.46
CA TRP A 194 21.11 5.33 -0.44
C TRP A 194 21.31 4.92 -1.91
N THR A 195 22.55 4.92 -2.40
CA THR A 195 22.88 4.52 -3.78
C THR A 195 22.49 3.07 -4.07
N SER A 196 22.74 2.16 -3.13
CA SER A 196 22.36 0.74 -3.28
C SER A 196 20.85 0.56 -3.20
N ALA A 197 20.18 1.29 -2.31
CA ALA A 197 18.73 1.27 -2.19
C ALA A 197 18.06 1.77 -3.49
N LYS A 198 18.60 2.81 -4.12
CA LYS A 198 18.15 3.30 -5.43
C LYS A 198 18.24 2.22 -6.50
N ILE A 199 19.40 1.55 -6.63
CA ILE A 199 19.60 0.49 -7.62
C ILE A 199 18.63 -0.68 -7.41
N VAL A 200 18.46 -1.12 -6.16
CA VAL A 200 17.54 -2.20 -5.82
C VAL A 200 16.09 -1.82 -6.13
N ALA A 201 15.69 -0.58 -5.82
CA ALA A 201 14.36 -0.08 -6.14
C ALA A 201 14.12 -0.04 -7.65
N GLU A 202 15.06 0.47 -8.44
CA GLU A 202 14.97 0.55 -9.92
C GLU A 202 14.99 -0.83 -10.61
N ALA A 203 15.63 -1.82 -9.98
CA ALA A 203 15.62 -3.20 -10.45
C ALA A 203 14.29 -3.91 -10.15
N SER A 204 13.52 -3.44 -9.16
CA SER A 204 12.26 -4.05 -8.77
C SER A 204 11.16 -3.85 -9.80
N THR A 205 10.26 -4.82 -9.86
CA THR A 205 9.07 -4.77 -10.71
C THR A 205 7.84 -5.23 -9.95
N TYR A 206 6.73 -4.53 -10.14
CA TYR A 206 5.46 -4.85 -9.51
C TYR A 206 4.31 -4.65 -10.50
N TYR A 207 3.58 -5.73 -10.85
CA TYR A 207 2.58 -5.73 -11.93
C TYR A 207 3.08 -5.08 -13.23
N GLY A 208 4.29 -5.45 -13.67
CA GLY A 208 4.92 -4.88 -14.87
C GLY A 208 5.47 -3.46 -14.72
N LEU A 209 5.14 -2.75 -13.62
CA LEU A 209 5.66 -1.42 -13.31
C LEU A 209 7.09 -1.52 -12.79
N LYS A 210 7.91 -0.53 -13.13
CA LYS A 210 9.28 -0.39 -12.61
C LYS A 210 9.26 0.38 -11.30
N GLY A 211 9.95 -0.14 -10.29
CA GLY A 211 10.07 0.54 -9.00
C GLY A 211 11.08 1.70 -9.05
N TYR A 212 11.03 2.53 -8.01
CA TYR A 212 11.97 3.62 -7.74
C TYR A 212 11.87 4.01 -6.25
N LEU A 213 12.86 4.73 -5.70
CA LEU A 213 12.73 5.25 -4.34
C LEU A 213 11.63 6.31 -4.28
N ALA A 214 10.76 6.21 -3.28
CA ALA A 214 9.56 7.03 -3.18
C ALA A 214 9.86 8.52 -3.19
N THR A 215 9.05 9.25 -3.95
CA THR A 215 8.94 10.71 -3.96
C THR A 215 7.70 11.09 -3.14
N ILE A 216 7.69 12.29 -2.56
CA ILE A 216 6.58 12.78 -1.74
C ILE A 216 6.09 14.08 -2.39
N SER A 217 4.94 14.01 -3.03
CA SER A 217 4.32 15.12 -3.77
C SER A 217 2.96 15.54 -3.21
N SER A 218 2.39 14.74 -2.30
CA SER A 218 1.08 14.96 -1.69
C SER A 218 1.05 14.63 -0.20
N ALA A 219 0.08 15.22 0.51
CA ALA A 219 -0.13 14.96 1.93
C ALA A 219 -0.48 13.48 2.21
N ASP A 220 -1.22 12.85 1.30
CA ASP A 220 -1.60 11.44 1.40
C ASP A 220 -0.37 10.52 1.32
N GLU A 221 0.59 10.84 0.45
CA GLU A 221 1.86 10.12 0.36
C GLU A 221 2.68 10.27 1.64
N ALA A 222 2.81 11.50 2.16
CA ALA A 222 3.54 11.75 3.40
C ALA A 222 2.94 10.97 4.57
N LYS A 223 1.60 10.93 4.66
CA LYS A 223 0.88 10.14 5.66
C LYS A 223 1.13 8.65 5.47
N LEU A 224 0.96 8.12 4.26
CA LEU A 224 1.16 6.69 3.97
C LEU A 224 2.59 6.25 4.30
N ILE A 225 3.58 7.01 3.85
CA ILE A 225 5.00 6.69 4.09
C ILE A 225 5.32 6.80 5.58
N GLY A 226 4.78 7.80 6.28
CA GLY A 226 4.95 7.95 7.73
C GLY A 226 4.33 6.80 8.54
N GLU A 227 3.15 6.30 8.14
CA GLU A 227 2.48 5.17 8.79
C GLU A 227 3.17 3.82 8.49
N GLN A 228 3.75 3.67 7.29
CA GLN A 228 4.43 2.45 6.87
C GLN A 228 5.88 2.36 7.36
N ALA A 229 6.53 3.50 7.59
CA ALA A 229 7.89 3.55 8.07
C ALA A 229 7.92 3.15 9.55
N SER A 230 8.18 1.87 9.83
CA SER A 230 8.43 1.36 11.19
C SER A 230 9.72 1.92 11.81
N GLY A 231 10.38 2.88 11.13
CA GLY A 231 11.69 3.45 11.44
C GLY A 231 12.12 4.43 10.34
N THR A 232 13.43 4.57 10.11
CA THR A 232 13.96 5.42 9.03
C THR A 232 14.05 4.66 7.72
N GLY A 233 13.62 5.28 6.61
CA GLY A 233 13.72 4.74 5.26
C GLY A 233 14.40 5.71 4.29
N TRP A 234 15.01 5.17 3.24
CA TRP A 234 15.53 5.98 2.13
C TRP A 234 14.38 6.40 1.20
N ILE A 235 14.38 7.68 0.83
CA ILE A 235 13.49 8.27 -0.17
C ILE A 235 14.28 8.78 -1.38
N GLY A 236 13.59 9.16 -2.44
CA GLY A 236 14.15 9.55 -3.74
C GLY A 236 14.93 10.87 -3.79
N GLY A 237 15.15 11.52 -2.64
CA GLY A 237 15.77 12.84 -2.56
C GLY A 237 17.30 12.79 -2.54
N SER A 238 17.95 13.73 -3.22
CA SER A 238 19.40 13.95 -3.15
C SER A 238 19.75 15.41 -3.45
N ASP A 239 20.80 15.91 -2.81
CA ASP A 239 21.44 17.21 -3.07
C ASP A 239 22.83 17.07 -3.71
N ALA A 240 23.16 15.89 -4.24
CA ALA A 240 24.50 15.57 -4.76
C ALA A 240 25.00 16.49 -5.90
N GLU A 241 24.10 17.20 -6.58
CA GLU A 241 24.50 18.20 -7.59
C GLU A 241 24.85 19.55 -6.98
N ILE A 242 24.08 20.02 -6.00
CA ILE A 242 24.27 21.30 -5.33
C ILE A 242 23.93 21.10 -3.85
N GLU A 243 24.96 21.10 -3.01
CA GLU A 243 24.83 20.96 -1.55
C GLU A 243 23.79 21.95 -0.99
N GLY A 244 22.85 21.44 -0.20
CA GLY A 244 21.77 22.24 0.37
C GLY A 244 20.60 22.54 -0.59
N VAL A 245 20.61 22.04 -1.83
CA VAL A 245 19.45 22.07 -2.74
C VAL A 245 19.01 20.64 -3.02
N TRP A 246 18.01 20.18 -2.27
CA TRP A 246 17.51 18.83 -2.33
C TRP A 246 16.42 18.71 -3.39
N LYS A 247 16.58 17.71 -4.26
CA LYS A 247 15.64 17.42 -5.33
C LYS A 247 15.33 15.94 -5.43
N TRP A 248 14.16 15.63 -5.99
CA TRP A 248 13.83 14.28 -6.39
C TRP A 248 14.76 13.87 -7.54
N VAL A 249 15.42 12.72 -7.42
CA VAL A 249 16.35 12.17 -8.43
C VAL A 249 15.92 10.76 -8.89
N THR A 250 14.72 10.36 -8.52
CA THR A 250 14.04 9.11 -8.86
C THR A 250 12.59 9.40 -9.22
N GLY A 251 11.94 8.43 -9.86
CA GLY A 251 10.53 8.52 -10.20
C GLY A 251 10.19 9.55 -11.30
N PRO A 252 8.89 9.72 -11.58
CA PRO A 252 8.39 10.71 -12.54
C PRO A 252 8.75 12.17 -12.17
N GLU A 253 8.97 12.45 -10.88
CA GLU A 253 9.23 13.80 -10.36
C GLU A 253 10.72 14.20 -10.42
N ALA A 254 11.57 13.36 -11.01
CA ALA A 254 13.01 13.58 -11.10
C ALA A 254 13.34 14.97 -11.70
N GLY A 255 14.18 15.73 -10.99
CA GLY A 255 14.56 17.10 -11.31
C GLY A 255 13.83 18.17 -10.50
N THR A 256 12.80 17.81 -9.73
CA THR A 256 12.03 18.77 -8.92
C THR A 256 12.70 19.03 -7.58
N VAL A 257 13.00 20.31 -7.28
CA VAL A 257 13.52 20.74 -5.97
C VAL A 257 12.37 20.69 -4.95
N PHE A 258 12.59 20.03 -3.82
CA PHE A 258 11.58 19.91 -2.76
C PHE A 258 12.03 20.56 -1.44
N TRP A 259 13.33 20.79 -1.24
CA TRP A 259 13.86 21.40 -0.02
C TRP A 259 15.14 22.20 -0.28
N ASN A 260 15.24 23.38 0.33
CA ASN A 260 16.44 24.20 0.32
C ASN A 260 16.96 24.42 1.75
N GLY A 261 18.23 24.10 1.99
CA GLY A 261 18.93 24.25 3.26
C GLY A 261 19.12 22.93 4.01
N THR A 262 19.52 23.05 5.27
CA THR A 262 19.69 21.92 6.20
C THR A 262 18.39 21.68 6.98
N ALA A 263 18.43 21.23 8.24
CA ALA A 263 17.24 20.94 9.05
C ALA A 263 16.29 22.13 9.25
N SER A 264 16.78 23.38 9.17
CA SER A 264 15.98 24.61 9.28
C SER A 264 15.70 25.26 7.92
N GLY A 265 15.73 24.46 6.85
CA GLY A 265 15.47 24.90 5.49
C GLY A 265 14.01 25.26 5.21
N SER A 266 13.71 25.49 3.94
CA SER A 266 12.36 25.80 3.47
C SER A 266 12.01 25.01 2.22
N THR A 267 10.72 24.69 2.10
CA THR A 267 10.17 24.09 0.89
C THR A 267 9.80 25.18 -0.12
N PRO A 268 10.31 25.14 -1.36
CA PRO A 268 9.94 26.08 -2.40
C PRO A 268 8.56 25.77 -3.03
N ASN A 269 8.00 24.57 -2.80
CA ASN A 269 6.82 24.06 -3.50
C ASN A 269 5.77 23.40 -2.58
N PHE A 270 5.81 23.65 -1.27
CA PHE A 270 4.93 22.98 -0.28
C PHE A 270 5.07 21.45 -0.29
N ALA A 271 6.28 20.94 -0.47
CA ALA A 271 6.58 19.54 -0.21
C ALA A 271 6.29 19.21 1.27
N PHE A 272 5.61 18.09 1.50
CA PHE A 272 5.11 17.62 2.79
C PHE A 272 6.15 16.85 3.59
#